data_AF-A0A9D2GAV7-F1
#
_entry.id   AF-A0A9D2GAV7-F1
#
_cell.length_a   1.000
_cell.length_b   1.000
_cell.length_c   1.000
_cell.angle_alpha   90.00
_cell.angle_beta   90.00
_cell.angle_gamma   90.00
#
_symmetry.space_group_name_H-M   'P 1'
#
loop_
_entity.id
_entity.type
_entity.pdbx_description
1 polymer ?
#
loop_
_entity_poly.entity_id
_entity_poly.type
_entity_poly.pdbx_seq_one_letter_code
_entity_poly.pdbx_strand_id
1 'polypeptide(L)' 'MEYLNRVFRNHTGKTITEYRQQICLKEAEHLLVSTDLPISSIISEIGFSNRSYFYRLFEDNYGLTPLEYRRLQKTDTQ' A
#
# COMPACT_ATOMS: atom_id res chain seq x y z
N MET A 1 -4.23 -15.42 -18.11
CA MET A 1 -3.56 -14.71 -16.99
C MET A 1 -2.50 -15.55 -16.28
N GLU A 2 -2.61 -16.89 -16.24
CA GLU A 2 -1.66 -17.76 -15.53
C GLU A 2 -0.24 -17.77 -16.13
N TYR A 3 -0.12 -17.76 -17.46
CA TYR A 3 1.17 -17.72 -18.15
C TYR A 3 1.96 -16.43 -17.83
N LEU A 4 1.30 -15.27 -17.87
CA LEU A 4 1.89 -13.97 -17.54
C LEU A 4 2.37 -13.91 -16.08
N ASN A 5 1.54 -14.36 -15.13
CA ASN A 5 1.96 -14.45 -13.73
C ASN A 5 3.14 -15.42 -13.54
N ARG A 6 3.17 -16.55 -14.25
CA ARG A 6 4.26 -17.53 -14.16
C ARG A 6 5.58 -16.99 -14.71
N VAL A 7 5.54 -16.29 -15.85
CA VAL A 7 6.73 -15.65 -16.45
C VAL A 7 7.22 -14.50 -15.57
N PHE A 8 6.32 -13.68 -15.03
CA PHE A 8 6.65 -12.56 -14.15
C PHE A 8 7.24 -13.03 -12.82
N ARG A 9 6.66 -14.09 -12.24
CA ARG A 9 7.18 -14.71 -11.01
C ARG A 9 8.54 -15.34 -11.20
N ASN A 10 8.82 -15.93 -12.37
CA ASN A 10 10.15 -16.46 -12.68
C ASN A 10 11.24 -15.37 -12.76
N HIS A 11 10.87 -14.13 -13.12
CA HIS A 11 11.83 -13.00 -13.18
C HIS A 11 11.91 -12.18 -11.89
N THR A 12 10.81 -12.04 -11.16
CA THR A 12 10.71 -11.10 -10.01
C THR A 12 10.47 -11.79 -8.68
N GLY A 13 10.18 -13.10 -8.67
CA GLY A 13 9.74 -13.85 -7.49
C GLY A 13 8.29 -13.58 -7.06
N LYS A 14 7.63 -12.58 -7.66
CA LYS A 14 6.28 -12.11 -7.29
C LYS A 14 5.29 -12.24 -8.44
N THR A 15 4.02 -12.38 -8.11
CA THR A 15 2.93 -12.23 -9.08
C THR A 15 2.75 -10.76 -9.46
N ILE A 16 2.11 -10.52 -10.60
CA ILE A 16 1.81 -9.15 -11.06
C ILE A 16 0.93 -8.42 -10.03
N THR A 17 0.03 -9.15 -9.38
CA THR A 17 -0.83 -8.63 -8.31
C THR A 17 -0.01 -8.15 -7.11
N GLU A 18 0.93 -8.97 -6.62
CA GLU A 18 1.80 -8.62 -5.49
C GLU A 18 2.70 -7.42 -5.83
N TYR A 19 3.22 -7.36 -7.05
CA TYR A 19 4.04 -6.23 -7.49
C TYR A 19 3.23 -4.93 -7.55
N ARG A 20 2.01 -4.99 -8.09
CA ARG A 20 1.09 -3.84 -8.10
C ARG A 20 0.74 -3.40 -6.67
N GLN A 21 0.43 -4.35 -5.79
CA GLN A 21 0.16 -4.08 -4.38
C GLN A 21 1.34 -3.35 -3.72
N GLN A 22 2.57 -3.82 -3.96
CA GLN A 22 3.77 -3.18 -3.41
C GLN A 22 3.93 -1.73 -3.88
N ILE A 23 3.69 -1.45 -5.17
CA ILE A 23 3.74 -0.08 -5.69
C ILE A 23 2.67 0.79 -5.01
N CYS A 24 1.43 0.31 -4.94
CA CYS A 24 0.34 1.05 -4.30
C CYS A 24 0.61 1.31 -2.81
N LEU A 25 1.19 0.34 -2.09
CA LEU A 25 1.53 0.47 -0.68
C LEU A 25 2.63 1.51 -0.44
N LYS A 26 3.63 1.60 -1.33
CA LYS A 26 4.66 2.66 -1.28
C LYS A 26 4.07 4.04 -1.55
N GLU A 27 3.17 4.14 -2.51
CA GLU A 27 2.51 5.42 -2.80
C GLU A 27 1.63 5.85 -1.61
N ALA A 28 0.89 4.91 -1.03
CA ALA A 28 0.08 5.17 0.15
C ALA A 28 0.94 5.62 1.34
N GLU A 29 2.06 4.94 1.61
CA GLU A 29 3.04 5.35 2.61
C GLU A 29 3.48 6.80 2.39
N HIS A 30 3.91 7.14 1.17
CA HIS A 30 4.35 8.48 0.82
C HIS A 30 3.26 9.52 1.06
N LEU A 31 2.02 9.26 0.62
CA LEU A 31 0.88 10.17 0.80
C LEU A 31 0.46 10.31 2.27
N LEU A 32 0.61 9.25 3.07
CA LEU A 32 0.29 9.29 4.51
C LEU A 32 1.21 10.24 5.28
N VAL A 33 2.48 10.34 4.87
CA VAL A 33 3.50 11.18 5.51
C VAL A 33 3.52 12.59 4.92
N SER A 34 3.45 12.72 3.59
CA SER A 34 3.58 14.00 2.89
C SER A 34 2.29 14.84 2.87
N THR A 35 1.13 14.26 3.20
CA THR A 35 -0.16 14.96 3.15
C THR A 35 -1.00 14.75 4.41
N ASP A 36 -1.97 15.64 4.62
CA ASP A 36 -3.03 15.51 5.62
C ASP A 36 -4.35 14.99 5.03
N LEU A 37 -4.30 14.42 3.81
CA LEU A 37 -5.49 13.89 3.16
C LEU A 37 -6.16 12.80 4.01
N PRO A 38 -7.50 12.72 4.04
CA PRO A 38 -8.19 11.60 4.66
C PRO A 38 -7.71 10.27 4.07
N ILE A 39 -7.55 9.24 4.91
CA ILE A 39 -7.11 7.91 4.45
C ILE A 39 -8.05 7.37 3.35
N SER A 40 -9.35 7.67 3.42
CA SER A 40 -10.30 7.33 2.37
C SER A 40 -10.00 7.97 1.02
N SER A 41 -9.46 9.19 1.00
CA SER A 41 -9.06 9.89 -0.23
C SER A 41 -7.80 9.26 -0.79
N ILE A 42 -6.81 8.96 0.05
CA ILE A 42 -5.58 8.25 -0.35
C ILE A 42 -5.92 6.90 -0.97
N ILE A 43 -6.79 6.11 -0.33
CA ILE A 43 -7.26 4.80 -0.85
C ILE A 43 -7.90 4.93 -2.24
N SER A 44 -8.67 6.00 -2.45
CA SER A 44 -9.34 6.26 -3.72
C SER A 44 -8.33 6.68 -4.80
N GLU A 45 -7.33 7.48 -4.44
CA GLU A 45 -6.28 7.98 -5.35
C GLU A 45 -5.35 6.87 -5.83
N ILE A 46 -4.97 5.94 -4.95
CA ILE A 46 -4.16 4.77 -5.31
C ILE A 46 -4.96 3.68 -6.06
N GLY A 47 -6.25 3.89 -6.30
CA GLY A 47 -7.10 3.00 -7.09
C GLY A 47 -7.61 1.75 -6.35
N PHE A 48 -7.75 1.80 -5.03
CA PHE A 48 -8.36 0.72 -4.24
C PHE A 48 -9.86 0.98 -4.02
N SER A 49 -10.71 0.09 -4.51
CA SER A 49 -12.16 0.17 -4.28
C SER A 49 -12.58 -0.35 -2.90
N ASN A 50 -11.78 -1.25 -2.30
CA ASN A 50 -12.10 -1.90 -1.03
C ASN A 50 -11.18 -1.40 0.09
N ARG A 51 -11.73 -0.56 0.97
CA ARG A 51 -11.01 0.00 2.13
C ARG A 51 -10.54 -1.08 3.10
N SER A 52 -11.42 -1.99 3.49
CA SER A 52 -11.09 -3.06 4.45
C SER A 52 -9.95 -3.95 3.96
N TYR A 53 -9.94 -4.23 2.65
CA TYR A 53 -8.85 -4.97 2.03
C TYR A 53 -7.54 -4.18 2.06
N PHE A 54 -7.56 -2.89 1.72
CA PHE A 54 -6.39 -2.03 1.82
C PHE A 54 -5.84 -1.97 3.26
N TYR A 55 -6.70 -1.79 4.26
CA TYR A 55 -6.27 -1.74 5.66
C TYR A 55 -5.55 -3.01 6.09
N ARG A 56 -6.12 -4.19 5.77
CA ARG A 56 -5.46 -5.47 6.06
C ARG A 56 -4.14 -5.62 5.31
N LEU A 57 -4.12 -5.26 4.03
CA LEU A 57 -2.92 -5.37 3.21
C LEU A 57 -1.80 -4.45 3.74
N PHE A 58 -2.15 -3.24 4.15
CA PHE A 58 -1.20 -2.28 4.71
C PHE A 58 -0.67 -2.76 6.07
N GLU A 59 -1.55 -3.23 6.96
CA GLU A 59 -1.17 -3.76 8.27
C GLU A 59 -0.31 -5.02 8.13
N ASP A 60 -0.60 -5.92 7.19
CA ASP A 60 0.20 -7.12 6.93
C ASP A 60 1.63 -6.77 6.42
N ASN A 61 1.77 -5.67 5.67
CA ASN A 61 3.06 -5.25 5.12
C ASN A 61 3.90 -4.37 6.06
N TYR A 62 3.26 -3.51 6.86
CA TYR A 62 3.95 -2.53 7.72
C TYR A 62 3.79 -2.80 9.22
N GLY A 63 2.96 -3.77 9.61
CA GLY A 63 2.66 -4.10 11.01
C GLY A 63 1.80 -3.06 11.75
N LEU A 64 1.33 -2.03 11.06
CA LEU A 64 0.61 -0.88 11.62
C LEU A 64 -0.58 -0.52 10.73
N THR A 65 -1.65 0.01 11.31
CA THR A 65 -2.71 0.59 10.49
C THR A 65 -2.21 1.86 9.77
N PRO A 66 -2.80 2.25 8.63
CA PRO A 66 -2.44 3.49 7.93
C PRO A 66 -2.50 4.75 8.83
N LEU A 67 -3.43 4.77 9.78
CA LEU A 67 -3.59 5.87 10.73
C LEU A 67 -2.45 5.89 11.76
N GLU A 68 -2.10 4.73 12.32
CA GLU A 68 -0.97 4.59 13.25
C GLU A 68 0.34 4.93 12.54
N TYR A 69 0.53 4.45 11.32
CA TYR A 69 1.70 4.75 10.50
C TYR A 69 1.88 6.25 10.30
N ARG A 70 0.81 6.96 9.91
CA ARG A 70 0.83 8.42 9.79
C ARG A 70 1.20 9.10 11.10
N ARG A 71 0.61 8.68 12.21
CA ARG A 71 0.89 9.28 13.53
C ARG A 71 2.34 9.07 13.94
N LEU A 72 2.86 7.86 13.77
CA LEU A 72 4.24 7.51 14.11
C LEU A 72 5.24 8.37 13.32
N GLN A 73 5.08 8.41 11.99
CA GLN A 73 6.01 9.15 11.11
C GLN A 73 5.95 10.67 11.32
N LYS A 74 4.76 11.23 11.61
CA LYS A 74 4.63 12.67 11.94
C LYS A 74 5.19 13.03 13.31
N THR A 75 5.28 12.07 14.24
CA THR A 75 5.84 12.30 15.58
C THR A 75 7.38 12.29 15.56
N ASP A 76 8.00 11.53 14.66
CA ASP A 76 9.47 11.43 14.55
C ASP A 76 10.12 12.65 13.87
N THR A 77 9.34 13.47 13.16
CA THR A 77 9.83 14.68 12.45
C THR A 77 9.64 15.97 13.28
N GLN A 78 9.49 15.88 14.60
CA GLN A 78 9.20 17.04 15.46
C GLN A 78 10.25 17.25 16.56
#